data_AF-A0A523VZ41-F1
#
_entry.id   AF-A0A523VZ41-F1
#
_cell.length_a   1.000
_cell.length_b   1.000
_cell.length_c   1.000
_cell.angle_alpha   90.00
_cell.angle_beta   90.00
_cell.angle_gamma   90.00
#
_symmetry.space_group_name_H-M   'P 1'
#
loop_
_entity.id
_entity.type
_entity.pdbx_description
1 polymer ?
#
loop_
_entity_poly.entity_id
_entity_poly.type
_entity_poly.pdbx_seq_one_letter_code
_entity_poly.pdbx_strand_id
1 'polypeptide(L)'
;MQIYRLKINKNTCIGCNICVTSCPINFNQLKEMGYLTQENAVILVKNGMAYDIFTEGRTHNCDGCGVCIKFCPVSAIKLELLES
;
A
#
# COMPACT_ATOMS: atom_id res chain seq x y z
N MET A 1 -12.20 -13.02 4.88
CA MET A 1 -10.93 -12.29 5.14
C MET A 1 -11.28 -10.82 5.18
N GLN A 2 -10.96 -10.11 6.25
CA GLN A 2 -11.24 -8.67 6.35
C GLN A 2 -10.32 -7.92 5.37
N ILE A 3 -10.86 -6.91 4.69
CA ILE A 3 -10.09 -6.10 3.75
C ILE A 3 -9.90 -4.71 4.33
N TYR A 4 -8.72 -4.13 4.15
CA TYR A 4 -8.41 -2.80 4.62
C TYR A 4 -8.10 -1.86 3.46
N ARG A 5 -8.28 -0.57 3.70
CA ARG A 5 -7.73 0.51 2.87
C ARG A 5 -6.65 1.27 3.60
N LEU A 6 -5.72 1.79 2.80
CA LEU A 6 -4.69 2.70 3.27
C LEU A 6 -5.16 4.13 2.97
N LYS A 7 -5.24 4.95 4.00
CA LYS A 7 -5.49 6.38 3.85
C LYS A 7 -4.17 7.14 3.93
N ILE A 8 -3.82 7.80 2.83
CA ILE A 8 -2.59 8.57 2.71
C ILE A 8 -2.90 10.06 2.86
N ASN A 9 -2.26 10.72 3.82
CA ASN A 9 -2.29 12.18 3.95
C ASN A 9 -1.34 12.81 2.93
N LYS A 10 -1.91 13.45 1.90
CA LYS A 10 -1.15 14.07 0.80
C LYS A 10 -0.37 15.32 1.19
N ASN A 11 -0.72 15.97 2.30
CA ASN A 11 0.03 17.13 2.80
C ASN A 11 1.30 16.72 3.57
N THR A 12 1.37 15.46 3.99
CA THR A 12 2.47 14.93 4.81
C THR A 12 3.31 13.91 4.06
N CYS A 13 2.74 13.23 3.06
CA CYS A 13 3.49 12.27 2.24
C CYS A 13 4.63 12.97 1.48
N ILE A 14 5.85 12.43 1.62
CA ILE A 14 7.05 12.93 0.95
C ILE A 14 7.50 12.05 -0.23
N GLY A 15 6.69 11.08 -0.65
CA GLY A 15 6.98 10.25 -1.82
C GLY A 15 8.20 9.32 -1.71
N CYS A 16 8.74 9.08 -0.51
CA CYS A 16 10.00 8.34 -0.29
C CYS A 16 9.99 6.84 -0.65
N ASN A 17 8.86 6.29 -1.10
CA ASN A 17 8.71 4.91 -1.56
C ASN A 17 8.90 3.78 -0.51
N ILE A 18 9.16 4.10 0.76
CA ILE A 18 9.32 3.08 1.83
C ILE A 18 8.07 2.21 2.01
N CYS A 19 6.87 2.80 1.90
CA CYS A 19 5.63 2.04 2.00
C CYS A 19 5.45 1.00 0.89
N VAL A 20 6.02 1.25 -0.30
CA VAL A 20 5.95 0.35 -1.45
C VAL A 20 6.89 -0.83 -1.26
N THR A 21 8.12 -0.57 -0.81
CA THR A 21 9.15 -1.61 -0.63
C THR A 21 8.97 -2.42 0.66
N SER A 22 8.37 -1.84 1.69
CA SER A 22 8.12 -2.51 2.97
C SER A 22 6.84 -3.35 3.01
N CYS A 23 5.91 -3.17 2.07
CA CYS A 23 4.68 -3.96 2.01
C CYS A 23 5.01 -5.42 1.64
N PRO A 24 4.70 -6.42 2.51
CA PRO A 24 5.02 -7.81 2.22
C PRO A 24 4.33 -8.36 0.97
N ILE A 25 3.09 -7.91 0.69
CA ILE A 25 2.35 -8.30 -0.52
C ILE A 25 3.06 -7.73 -1.76
N ASN A 26 3.42 -6.45 -1.77
CA ASN A 26 4.21 -5.87 -2.85
C ASN A 26 5.55 -6.61 -3.02
N PHE A 27 6.26 -6.93 -1.93
CA PHE A 27 7.53 -7.63 -2.00
C PHE A 27 7.40 -8.99 -2.68
N ASN A 28 6.36 -9.76 -2.32
CA ASN A 28 6.10 -11.06 -2.95
C ASN A 28 5.79 -10.91 -4.45
N GLN A 29 4.94 -9.96 -4.82
CA GLN A 29 4.61 -9.70 -6.22
C GLN A 29 5.82 -9.20 -7.03
N LEU A 30 6.66 -8.36 -6.43
CA LEU A 30 7.92 -7.91 -7.04
C LEU A 30 8.91 -9.07 -7.21
N LYS A 31 9.01 -9.97 -6.24
CA LYS A 31 9.88 -11.16 -6.32
C LYS A 31 9.42 -12.13 -7.42
N GLU A 32 8.11 -12.30 -7.58
CA GLU A 32 7.52 -13.22 -8.55
C GLU A 32 7.54 -12.67 -9.98
N MET A 33 7.13 -11.42 -10.17
CA MET A 33 6.94 -10.82 -11.49
C MET A 33 8.11 -9.94 -11.95
N GLY A 34 8.97 -9.51 -11.03
CA GLY A 34 10.06 -8.57 -11.31
C GLY A 34 9.64 -7.10 -11.42
N TYR A 35 8.34 -6.80 -11.35
CA TYR A 35 7.80 -5.44 -11.41
C TYR A 35 6.49 -5.29 -10.65
N LEU A 36 6.11 -4.04 -10.35
CA LEU A 36 4.82 -3.69 -9.74
C LEU A 36 3.98 -2.85 -10.69
N THR A 37 2.68 -3.15 -10.74
CA THR A 37 1.64 -2.44 -11.48
C THR A 37 0.43 -2.18 -10.59
N GLN A 38 -0.59 -1.49 -11.12
CA GLN A 38 -1.86 -1.37 -10.41
C GLN A 38 -2.59 -2.71 -10.24
N GLU A 39 -2.23 -3.74 -11.01
CA GLU A 39 -2.89 -5.06 -10.96
C GLU A 39 -2.33 -5.98 -9.89
N ASN A 40 -1.06 -5.80 -9.48
CA ASN A 40 -0.41 -6.64 -8.47
C ASN A 40 -0.03 -5.92 -7.17
N ALA A 41 0.12 -4.59 -7.18
CA ALA A 41 0.51 -3.85 -5.98
C ALA A 41 -0.69 -3.51 -5.08
N VAL A 42 -0.41 -3.34 -3.79
CA VAL A 42 -1.34 -2.85 -2.75
C VAL A 42 -1.15 -1.36 -2.50
N ILE A 43 0.07 -0.84 -2.71
CA ILE A 43 0.41 0.57 -2.57
C ILE A 43 1.51 0.92 -3.57
N LEU A 44 1.39 2.07 -4.25
CA LEU A 44 2.40 2.61 -5.17
C LEU A 44 2.65 4.08 -4.90
N VAL A 45 3.85 4.55 -5.25
CA VAL A 45 4.14 5.98 -5.38
C VAL A 45 4.03 6.38 -6.84
N LYS A 46 3.22 7.40 -7.14
CA LYS A 46 3.06 8.01 -8.47
C LYS A 46 3.17 9.52 -8.30
N ASN A 47 3.93 10.19 -9.17
CA ASN A 47 4.08 11.66 -9.13
C ASN A 47 4.44 12.20 -7.72
N GLY A 48 5.36 11.52 -7.02
CA GLY A 48 5.80 11.92 -5.67
C GLY A 48 4.81 11.66 -4.53
N MET A 49 3.70 10.95 -4.78
CA MET A 49 2.64 10.71 -3.80
C MET A 49 2.32 9.22 -3.70
N ALA A 50 2.12 8.71 -2.47
CA ALA A 50 1.65 7.34 -2.27
C ALA A 50 0.13 7.23 -2.50
N TYR A 51 -0.31 6.12 -3.08
CA TYR A 51 -1.71 5.79 -3.36
C TYR A 51 -2.01 4.37 -2.90
N ASP A 52 -3.16 4.18 -2.25
CA ASP A 52 -3.71 2.84 -2.05
C ASP A 52 -4.11 2.25 -3.40
N ILE A 53 -4.01 0.93 -3.50
CA ILE A 53 -4.53 0.21 -4.65
C ILE A 53 -5.49 -0.84 -4.12
N PHE A 54 -6.76 -0.54 -4.33
CA PHE A 54 -7.86 -1.39 -3.96
C PHE A 54 -8.78 -1.56 -5.17
N THR A 55 -9.23 -2.79 -5.38
CA THR A 55 -10.36 -3.10 -6.26
C THR A 55 -11.12 -4.26 -5.64
N GLU A 56 -12.45 -4.18 -5.66
CA GLU A 56 -13.29 -5.27 -5.19
C GLU A 56 -13.05 -6.53 -6.04
N GLY A 57 -12.97 -7.69 -5.41
CA GLY A 57 -12.80 -8.97 -6.10
C GLY A 57 -11.40 -9.29 -6.64
N ARG A 58 -10.39 -8.43 -6.45
CA ARG A 58 -9.00 -8.77 -6.85
C ARG A 58 -8.29 -9.68 -5.86
N THR A 59 -7.29 -10.40 -6.34
CA THR A 59 -6.49 -11.38 -5.57
C THR A 59 -5.65 -10.75 -4.46
N HIS A 60 -5.17 -9.52 -4.66
CA HIS A 60 -4.22 -8.86 -3.76
C HIS A 60 -4.78 -7.52 -3.26
N ASN A 61 -5.32 -7.54 -2.04
CA ASN A 61 -5.73 -6.33 -1.32
C ASN A 61 -4.97 -6.23 0.01
N CYS A 62 -4.98 -5.05 0.62
CA CYS A 62 -4.36 -4.85 1.93
C CYS A 62 -5.03 -5.73 2.99
N ASP A 63 -4.20 -6.47 3.71
CA ASP A 63 -4.59 -7.38 4.79
C ASP A 63 -4.56 -6.73 6.19
N GLY A 64 -4.16 -5.46 6.27
CA GLY A 64 -4.08 -4.72 7.52
C GLY A 64 -2.82 -4.97 8.36
N CYS A 65 -1.74 -5.56 7.81
CA CYS A 65 -0.54 -5.86 8.59
C CYS A 65 0.18 -4.64 9.22
N GLY A 66 -0.06 -3.43 8.72
CA GLY A 66 0.43 -2.18 9.34
C GLY A 66 1.92 -1.87 9.16
N VAL A 67 2.68 -2.67 8.42
CA VAL A 67 4.12 -2.46 8.19
C VAL A 67 4.41 -1.09 7.55
N CYS A 68 3.58 -0.68 6.59
CA CYS A 68 3.72 0.63 5.94
C CYS A 68 3.47 1.81 6.89
N ILE A 69 2.63 1.64 7.92
CA ILE A 69 2.43 2.65 8.98
C ILE A 69 3.69 2.75 9.83
N LYS A 70 4.20 1.61 10.29
CA LYS A 70 5.38 1.53 11.17
C LYS A 70 6.61 2.20 10.55
N PHE A 71 6.83 2.02 9.25
CA PHE A 71 8.02 2.54 8.57
C PHE A 71 7.81 3.86 7.84
N CYS A 72 6.62 4.47 7.90
CA CYS A 72 6.43 5.79 7.32
C CYS A 72 7.15 6.85 8.19
N PRO A 73 8.22 7.50 7.68
CA PRO A 73 9.03 8.41 8.49
C PRO A 73 8.30 9.70 8.91
N VAL A 74 7.16 9.96 8.27
CA VAL A 74 6.35 11.17 8.45
C VAL A 74 4.91 10.84 8.87
N SER A 75 4.64 9.59 9.25
CA SER A 75 3.32 9.15 9.76
C SER A 75 2.14 9.52 8.86
N ALA A 76 2.32 9.44 7.54
CA ALA A 76 1.32 9.87 6.55
C ALA A 76 0.25 8.79 6.23
N ILE A 77 0.33 7.60 6.83
CA ILE A 77 -0.50 6.45 6.44
C ILE A 77 -1.35 5.99 7.63
N LYS A 78 -2.64 5.73 7.37
CA LYS A 78 -3.57 5.09 8.33
C LYS A 78 -4.24 3.87 7.67
N LEU A 79 -4.68 2.92 8.49
CA LEU A 79 -5.51 1.80 8.07
C LEU A 79 -6.98 2.13 8.37
N GLU A 80 -7.85 1.83 7.41
CA GLU A 80 -9.30 1.89 7.56
C GLU A 80 -9.87 0.52 7.20
N LEU A 81 -10.67 -0.07 8.11
CA LEU A 81 -11.36 -1.32 7.84
C LEU A 81 -12.44 -1.06 6.79
N LEU A 82 -12.49 -1.86 5.74
CA LEU A 82 -13.66 -1.94 4.88
C LEU A 82 -14.59 -2.99 5.47
N GLU A 83 -15.68 -2.53 6.06
CA GLU A 83 -16.81 -3.41 6.34
C GLU A 83 -17.43 -3.78 4.98
N SER A 84 -17.39 -5.08 4.67
CA SER A 84 -18.15 -5.69 3.58
C SER A 84 -19.49 -6.18 4.12
#